data_AF-A0A7M2Z2R8-F1
#
_entry.id   AF-A0A7M2Z2R8-F1
#
_cell.length_a   1.000
_cell.length_b   1.000
_cell.length_c   1.000
_cell.angle_alpha   90.00
_cell.angle_beta   90.00
_cell.angle_gamma   90.00
#
_symmetry.space_group_name_H-M   'P 1'
#
loop_
_entity.id
_entity.type
_entity.pdbx_description
1 polymer ?
#
loop_
_entity_poly.entity_id
_entity_poly.type
_entity_poly.pdbx_seq_one_letter_code
_entity_poly.pdbx_strand_id
1 'polypeptide(L)'
;MRRISRAKLTVVAFGFAGAALTVAAQASDGAKVRLCHGTASASNPYVLIDVSESALAGHFDGTAPGHGRKNNPDFVLAADRADCSGGPGGGGF
;
A
#
# COMPACT_ATOMS: atom_id res chain seq x y z
N MET A 1 -22.51 38.38 -62.60
CA MET A 1 -22.90 38.68 -61.19
C MET A 1 -23.13 37.36 -60.45
N ARG A 2 -22.41 37.16 -59.35
CA ARG A 2 -22.18 35.89 -58.62
C ARG A 2 -23.48 35.31 -58.03
N ARG A 3 -23.75 34.00 -58.22
CA ARG A 3 -24.72 33.24 -57.42
C ARG A 3 -24.05 32.01 -56.79
N ILE A 4 -23.44 32.28 -55.64
CA ILE A 4 -23.36 31.48 -54.41
C ILE A 4 -23.41 29.95 -54.59
N SER A 5 -22.24 29.32 -54.59
CA SER A 5 -22.12 27.86 -54.47
C SER A 5 -22.38 27.45 -53.01
N ARG A 6 -23.36 26.58 -52.77
CA ARG A 6 -23.71 26.09 -51.43
C ARG A 6 -22.60 25.17 -50.92
N ALA A 7 -21.72 25.69 -50.08
CA ALA A 7 -20.78 24.86 -49.33
C ALA A 7 -21.59 23.95 -48.41
N LYS A 8 -21.61 22.64 -48.70
CA LYS A 8 -22.14 21.64 -47.79
C LYS A 8 -21.16 21.52 -46.63
N LEU A 9 -21.46 22.19 -45.51
CA LEU A 9 -20.74 22.01 -44.26
C LEU A 9 -21.14 20.63 -43.69
N THR A 10 -20.45 19.58 -44.16
CA THR A 10 -20.52 18.27 -43.53
C THR A 10 -19.79 18.33 -42.20
N VAL A 11 -20.56 18.48 -41.12
CA VAL A 11 -20.08 18.24 -39.75
C VAL A 11 -19.80 16.75 -39.65
N VAL A 12 -18.53 16.36 -39.81
CA VAL A 12 -18.09 15.01 -39.46
C VAL A 12 -18.09 14.95 -37.95
N ALA A 13 -19.17 14.42 -37.38
CA ALA A 13 -19.17 13.99 -35.99
C ALA A 13 -18.17 12.82 -35.88
N PHE A 14 -16.93 13.13 -35.51
CA PHE A 14 -15.99 12.14 -35.03
C PHE A 14 -16.52 11.64 -33.69
N GLY A 15 -17.39 10.64 -33.74
CA GLY A 15 -17.74 9.84 -32.59
C GLY A 15 -16.47 9.16 -32.11
N PHE A 16 -15.87 9.69 -31.04
CA PHE A 16 -14.85 8.99 -30.29
C PHE A 16 -15.55 7.80 -29.65
N ALA A 17 -15.52 6.65 -30.32
CA ALA A 17 -15.88 5.38 -29.72
C ALA A 17 -14.86 5.09 -28.62
N GLY A 18 -15.14 5.60 -27.42
CA GLY A 18 -14.35 5.36 -26.23
C GLY A 18 -14.43 3.89 -25.87
N ALA A 19 -13.51 3.08 -26.39
CA ALA A 19 -13.25 1.76 -25.83
C ALA A 19 -12.71 2.00 -24.41
N ALA A 20 -13.55 1.75 -23.41
CA ALA A 20 -13.14 1.77 -22.02
C ALA A 20 -12.13 0.64 -21.81
N LEU A 21 -10.84 0.95 -21.87
CA LEU A 21 -9.75 0.08 -21.46
C LEU A 21 -9.83 -0.06 -19.93
N THR A 22 -10.45 -1.14 -19.47
CA THR A 22 -10.36 -1.55 -18.08
C THR A 22 -8.95 -2.07 -17.81
N VAL A 23 -8.03 -1.18 -17.41
CA VAL A 23 -6.77 -1.60 -16.79
C VAL A 23 -7.12 -2.20 -15.43
N ALA A 24 -7.11 -3.53 -15.34
CA ALA A 24 -7.11 -4.21 -14.06
C ALA A 24 -5.79 -3.84 -13.36
N ALA A 25 -5.87 -3.20 -12.19
CA ALA A 25 -4.71 -3.01 -11.35
C ALA A 25 -4.22 -4.39 -10.89
N GLN A 26 -3.21 -4.93 -11.56
CA GLN A 26 -2.51 -6.12 -11.13
C GLN A 26 -1.65 -5.72 -9.93
N ALA A 27 -2.09 -6.04 -8.72
CA ALA A 27 -1.23 -5.99 -7.56
C ALA A 27 -0.14 -7.06 -7.77
N SER A 28 1.01 -6.65 -8.30
CA SER A 28 2.20 -7.48 -8.26
C SER A 28 2.45 -7.83 -6.80
N ASP A 29 2.69 -9.10 -6.52
CA ASP A 29 3.07 -9.56 -5.18
C ASP A 29 4.48 -9.02 -4.93
N GLY A 30 4.55 -7.75 -4.52
CA GLY A 30 5.80 -7.01 -4.37
C GLY A 30 6.71 -7.68 -3.35
N ALA A 31 7.98 -7.26 -3.32
CA ALA A 31 8.95 -7.73 -2.35
C ALA A 31 8.34 -7.74 -0.95
N LYS A 32 8.53 -8.85 -0.23
CA LYS A 32 8.01 -9.04 1.13
C LYS A 32 9.09 -8.75 2.14
N VAL A 33 8.68 -8.11 3.22
CA VAL A 33 9.50 -7.85 4.39
C VAL A 33 8.88 -8.59 5.56
N ARG A 34 9.72 -9.33 6.27
CA ARG A 34 9.32 -10.01 7.49
C ARG A 34 9.42 -9.04 8.67
N LEU A 35 8.34 -8.95 9.42
CA LEU A 35 8.14 -7.99 10.50
C LEU A 35 7.64 -8.73 11.75
N CYS A 36 8.18 -8.35 12.89
CA CYS A 36 7.58 -8.65 14.18
C CYS A 36 6.61 -7.53 14.58
N HIS A 37 5.32 -7.79 14.38
CA HIS A 37 4.25 -6.86 14.70
C HIS A 37 3.98 -6.87 16.20
N GLY A 38 4.08 -5.72 16.85
CA GLY A 38 3.89 -5.55 18.28
C GLY A 38 2.42 -5.56 18.67
N THR A 39 2.09 -6.30 19.73
CA THR A 39 0.73 -6.41 20.28
C THR A 39 0.65 -5.76 21.67
N ALA A 40 -0.56 -5.68 22.24
CA ALA A 40 -0.81 -5.29 23.62
C ALA A 40 -0.79 -6.47 24.62
N SER A 41 -0.45 -7.70 24.18
CA SER A 41 -0.46 -8.87 25.05
C SER A 41 0.85 -9.02 25.82
N ALA A 42 0.76 -9.16 27.15
CA ALA A 42 1.93 -9.45 27.98
C ALA A 42 2.51 -10.85 27.73
N SER A 43 1.67 -11.83 27.40
CA SER A 43 2.10 -13.22 27.13
C SER A 43 2.44 -13.47 25.66
N ASN A 44 2.01 -12.60 24.75
CA ASN A 44 2.30 -12.71 23.32
C ASN A 44 2.62 -11.34 22.70
N PRO A 45 3.76 -10.73 23.05
CA PRO A 45 4.06 -9.34 22.71
C PRO A 45 4.28 -9.09 21.22
N TYR A 46 4.57 -10.14 20.42
CA TYR A 46 4.87 -10.02 19.01
C TYR A 46 4.28 -11.15 18.18
N VAL A 47 3.84 -10.84 16.96
CA VAL A 47 3.44 -11.82 15.94
C VAL A 47 4.29 -11.60 14.69
N LEU A 48 4.84 -12.69 14.16
CA LEU A 48 5.61 -12.66 12.92
C LEU A 48 4.67 -12.59 11.72
N ILE A 49 4.84 -11.57 10.87
CA ILE A 49 4.07 -11.37 9.64
C ILE A 49 4.98 -11.05 8.46
N ASP A 50 4.52 -11.40 7.25
CA ASP A 50 5.14 -10.98 5.99
C ASP A 50 4.24 -9.90 5.35
N VAL A 51 4.79 -8.72 5.15
CA VAL A 51 4.08 -7.57 4.55
C VAL A 51 4.73 -7.19 3.23
N SER A 52 3.99 -6.57 2.31
CA SER A 52 4.65 -5.96 1.15
C SER A 52 5.53 -4.81 1.61
N GLU A 53 6.65 -4.62 0.92
CA GLU A 53 7.56 -3.49 1.16
C GLU A 53 6.82 -2.15 1.07
N SER A 54 5.84 -2.06 0.16
CA SER A 54 4.98 -0.88 0.02
C SER A 54 4.10 -0.57 1.24
N ALA A 55 3.81 -1.56 2.09
CA ALA A 55 3.03 -1.39 3.31
C ALA A 55 3.90 -1.04 4.53
N LEU A 56 5.23 -1.17 4.41
CA LEU A 56 6.17 -1.06 5.53
C LEU A 56 6.06 0.29 6.25
N ALA A 57 5.88 1.38 5.50
CA ALA A 57 5.74 2.72 6.07
C ALA A 57 4.55 2.86 7.04
N GLY A 58 3.47 2.08 6.83
CA GLY A 58 2.29 2.09 7.71
C GLY A 58 2.54 1.46 9.08
N HIS A 59 3.61 0.68 9.22
CA HIS A 59 4.02 0.05 10.49
C HIS A 59 4.98 0.93 11.31
N PHE A 60 5.61 1.91 10.67
CA PHE A 60 6.67 2.73 11.27
C PHE A 60 6.40 4.23 11.10
N ASP A 61 5.14 4.66 11.24
CA ASP A 61 4.64 6.02 10.91
C ASP A 61 5.32 7.21 11.63
N GLY A 62 6.45 6.98 12.30
CA GLY A 62 7.30 7.97 12.92
C GLY A 62 6.78 8.44 14.28
N THR A 63 5.57 8.00 14.67
CA THR A 63 5.01 8.33 15.96
C THR A 63 5.29 7.19 16.93
N ALA A 64 6.36 7.29 17.72
CA ALA A 64 6.61 6.25 18.70
C ALA A 64 5.54 6.27 19.81
N PRO A 65 4.96 5.12 20.18
CA PRO A 65 5.01 3.84 19.47
C PRO A 65 3.93 3.80 18.38
N GLY A 66 4.29 3.38 17.16
CA GLY A 66 3.50 3.51 15.91
C GLY A 66 2.17 2.77 15.87
N HIS A 67 1.68 2.30 17.01
CA HIS A 67 0.40 1.62 17.23
C HIS A 67 -0.26 2.07 18.55
N GLY A 68 0.06 3.27 19.05
CA GLY A 68 -0.44 3.80 20.32
C GLY A 68 0.30 3.25 21.53
N ARG A 69 0.38 4.04 22.61
CA ARG A 69 1.21 3.80 23.82
C ARG A 69 1.04 2.43 24.51
N LYS A 70 0.04 1.66 24.10
CA LYS A 70 -0.33 0.36 24.69
C LYS A 70 0.24 -0.85 23.97
N ASN A 71 0.77 -0.67 22.76
CA ASN A 71 1.33 -1.76 21.99
C ASN A 71 2.85 -1.70 22.02
N ASN A 72 3.47 -2.86 21.94
CA ASN A 72 4.88 -2.96 21.58
C ASN A 72 5.08 -2.31 20.19
N PRO A 73 6.23 -1.67 19.91
CA PRO A 73 6.53 -1.16 18.59
C PRO A 73 6.88 -2.29 17.63
N ASP A 74 6.45 -2.15 16.38
CA ASP A 74 6.86 -3.02 15.28
C ASP A 74 8.38 -2.96 15.05
N PHE A 75 8.97 -4.02 14.51
CA PHE A 75 10.36 -4.02 14.04
C PHE A 75 10.62 -5.01 12.90
N VAL A 76 11.46 -4.62 11.95
CA VAL A 76 11.88 -5.50 10.84
C VAL A 76 12.72 -6.64 11.40
N LEU A 77 12.41 -7.88 11.02
CA LEU A 77 13.19 -9.01 11.45
C LEU A 77 14.49 -9.10 10.65
N ALA A 78 15.63 -9.09 11.35
CA ALA A 78 16.93 -9.28 10.72
C ALA A 78 17.00 -10.64 10.01
N ALA A 79 17.70 -10.69 8.87
CA ALA A 79 17.70 -11.85 7.97
C ALA A 79 18.28 -13.13 8.60
N ASP A 80 19.09 -12.99 9.66
CA ASP A 80 19.70 -14.07 10.42
C ASP A 80 18.79 -14.62 11.54
N ARG A 81 17.59 -14.05 11.72
CA ARG A 81 16.66 -14.45 12.78
C ARG A 81 15.42 -15.15 12.23
N ALA A 82 14.98 -16.16 12.98
CA ALA A 82 13.80 -16.96 12.66
C ALA A 82 12.52 -16.49 13.37
N ASP A 83 12.66 -15.73 14.47
CA ASP A 83 11.55 -15.37 15.35
C ASP A 83 11.69 -13.97 15.97
N CYS A 84 10.67 -13.57 16.73
CA CYS A 84 10.58 -12.26 17.36
C CYS A 84 11.25 -12.18 18.75
N SER A 85 12.08 -13.16 19.10
CA SER A 85 12.78 -13.16 20.39
C SER A 85 13.74 -11.97 20.48
N GLY A 86 13.78 -11.28 21.63
CA GLY A 86 14.65 -10.11 21.81
C GLY A 86 14.17 -8.86 21.06
N GLY A 87 12.87 -8.74 20.79
CA GLY A 87 12.26 -7.47 20.39
C GLY A 87 12.55 -6.37 21.42
N PRO A 88 12.44 -5.09 21.02
CA PRO A 88 12.82 -3.94 21.85
C PRO A 88 12.05 -3.85 23.18
N GLY A 89 10.92 -4.54 23.31
CA GLY A 89 10.13 -4.58 24.53
C GLY A 89 9.49 -3.22 24.81
N GLY A 90 8.18 -3.13 24.60
CA GLY A 90 7.36 -1.97 24.93
C GLY A 90 6.43 -2.32 26.08
N GLY A 91 6.92 -2.10 27.31
CA GLY A 91 6.19 -2.10 28.58
C GLY A 91 4.80 -2.75 28.57
N GLY A 92 4.77 -4.04 28.92
CA GLY A 92 3.51 -4.67 29.34
C GLY A 92 2.87 -3.88 30.50
N PHE A 93 1.55 -3.80 30.48
CA PHE A 93 0.76 -3.33 31.61
C PHE A 93 0.84 -4.30 32.79
#